data_AF-A0A6G9W258-F1
#
_entry.id   AF-A0A6G9W258-F1
#
_cell.length_a   1.000
_cell.length_b   1.000
_cell.length_c   1.000
_cell.angle_alpha   90.00
_cell.angle_beta   90.00
_cell.angle_gamma   90.00
#
_symmetry.space_group_name_H-M   'P 1'
#
loop_
_entity.id
_entity.type
_entity.pdbx_description
1 polymer ?
#
loop_
_entity_poly.entity_id
_entity_poly.type
_entity_poly.pdbx_seq_one_letter_code
_entity_poly.pdbx_strand_id
1 'polypeptide(L)'
;MPRRGYKRPRRTKRKYSVQQKAFGFDAATNTTAQVEVVPSTTTEGTRKVKNITVSATIGPPEAAPLYWALVYVPEGTSPGGLNIATTAGQSTGLYEPNQFVMNCGVIDPSAGPIRFWSPLARNLNDGDRIYLLIRHLATVTIPIRTLIRYAIAY
;
A
#
# COMPACT_ATOMS: atom_id res chain seq x y z
N MET A 1 10.33 -40.62 44.12
CA MET A 1 10.42 -40.60 42.64
C MET A 1 10.07 -39.20 42.14
N PRO A 2 10.92 -38.51 41.37
CA PRO A 2 10.60 -37.17 40.89
C PRO A 2 9.66 -37.25 39.67
N ARG A 3 8.51 -36.56 39.73
CA ARG A 3 7.58 -36.43 38.60
C ARG A 3 8.25 -35.65 37.48
N ARG A 4 8.48 -36.30 36.32
CA ARG A 4 8.99 -35.66 35.11
C ARG A 4 7.95 -34.65 34.60
N GLY A 5 8.24 -33.36 34.74
CA GLY A 5 7.38 -32.28 34.25
C GLY A 5 7.18 -32.38 32.74
N TYR A 6 5.92 -32.56 32.31
CA TYR A 6 5.59 -32.59 30.89
C TYR A 6 5.85 -31.22 30.26
N LYS A 7 6.74 -31.15 29.26
CA LYS A 7 6.92 -29.91 28.47
C LYS A 7 5.64 -29.66 27.70
N ARG A 8 4.91 -28.60 28.05
CA ARG A 8 3.73 -28.16 27.29
C ARG A 8 4.14 -27.88 25.84
N PRO A 9 3.42 -28.43 24.85
CA PRO A 9 3.71 -28.12 23.46
C PRO A 9 3.56 -26.61 23.24
N ARG A 10 4.65 -25.95 22.82
CA ARG A 10 4.62 -24.55 22.36
C ARG A 10 3.85 -24.53 21.05
N ARG A 11 2.53 -24.42 21.10
CA ARG A 11 1.72 -24.18 19.92
C ARG A 11 2.08 -22.80 19.40
N THR A 12 2.81 -22.72 18.29
CA THR A 12 3.07 -21.49 17.55
C THR A 12 1.76 -21.06 16.88
N LYS A 13 0.83 -20.52 17.67
CA LYS A 13 -0.38 -19.88 17.12
C LYS A 13 0.12 -18.69 16.28
N ARG A 14 0.09 -18.82 14.96
CA ARG A 14 0.50 -17.75 14.04
C ARG A 14 -0.48 -16.60 14.22
N LYS A 15 -0.08 -15.57 14.98
CA LYS A 15 -0.89 -14.38 15.23
C LYS A 15 -1.23 -13.63 13.94
N TYR A 16 -0.36 -13.70 12.94
CA TYR A 16 -0.53 -13.04 11.66
C TYR A 16 -0.64 -14.08 10.54
N SER A 17 -1.53 -13.79 9.59
CA SER A 17 -1.57 -14.42 8.28
C SER A 17 -0.93 -13.49 7.25
N VAL A 18 -0.34 -14.05 6.20
CA VAL A 18 0.16 -13.27 5.06
C VAL A 18 -0.92 -13.28 3.99
N GLN A 19 -1.26 -12.10 3.49
CA GLN A 19 -2.17 -11.93 2.36
C GLN A 19 -1.38 -11.41 1.16
N GLN A 20 -1.81 -11.83 -0.03
CA GLN A 20 -1.24 -11.41 -1.29
C GLN A 20 -2.34 -11.11 -2.29
N LYS A 21 -2.15 -10.05 -3.07
CA LYS A 21 -3.07 -9.63 -4.13
C LYS A 21 -2.28 -9.12 -5.33
N ALA A 22 -2.73 -9.47 -6.51
CA ALA A 22 -2.19 -8.93 -7.76
C ALA A 22 -3.23 -8.01 -8.39
N PHE A 23 -2.78 -6.87 -8.90
CA PHE A 23 -3.61 -5.88 -9.56
C PHE A 23 -2.97 -5.48 -10.89
N GLY A 24 -3.81 -5.31 -11.91
CA GLY A 24 -3.47 -4.62 -13.15
C GLY A 24 -4.41 -3.45 -13.30
N PHE A 25 -3.87 -2.27 -13.56
CA PHE A 25 -4.65 -1.05 -13.75
C PHE A 25 -3.86 -0.05 -14.59
N ASP A 26 -4.59 0.88 -15.19
CA ASP A 26 -4.01 1.94 -16.00
C ASP A 26 -3.99 3.25 -15.21
N ALA A 27 -2.83 3.91 -15.18
CA ALA A 27 -2.74 5.28 -14.71
C ALA A 27 -2.97 6.22 -15.90
N ALA A 28 -4.07 6.96 -15.87
CA ALA A 28 -4.38 7.95 -16.89
C ALA A 28 -3.54 9.22 -16.73
N THR A 29 -3.35 9.92 -17.86
CA THR A 29 -2.61 11.18 -17.94
C THR A 29 -3.00 12.15 -16.82
N ASN A 30 -1.99 12.56 -16.04
CA ASN A 30 -2.11 13.54 -14.95
C ASN A 30 -3.20 13.24 -13.90
N THR A 31 -3.64 11.99 -13.79
CA THR A 31 -4.71 11.56 -12.88
C THR A 31 -4.17 10.57 -11.85
N THR A 32 -4.72 10.59 -10.64
CA THR A 32 -4.34 9.62 -9.61
C THR A 32 -5.13 8.33 -9.81
N ALA A 33 -4.45 7.25 -10.15
CA ALA A 33 -5.00 5.91 -10.10
C ALA A 33 -5.04 5.43 -8.64
N GLN A 34 -6.12 4.75 -8.27
CA GLN A 34 -6.37 4.31 -6.91
C GLN A 34 -6.71 2.83 -6.89
N VAL A 35 -6.02 2.06 -6.06
CA VAL A 35 -6.25 0.61 -5.92
C VAL A 35 -6.42 0.25 -4.46
N GLU A 36 -7.52 -0.42 -4.15
CA GLU A 36 -7.80 -0.90 -2.80
C GLU A 36 -6.92 -2.12 -2.46
N VAL A 37 -5.94 -1.90 -1.60
CA VAL A 37 -5.00 -2.94 -1.17
C VAL A 37 -5.63 -3.83 -0.11
N VAL A 38 -6.09 -3.22 0.97
CA VAL A 38 -6.78 -3.91 2.06
C VAL A 38 -8.24 -3.48 2.04
N PRO A 39 -9.18 -4.41 1.82
CA PRO A 39 -10.58 -4.07 1.68
C PRO A 39 -11.20 -3.81 3.05
N SER A 40 -12.31 -3.07 3.07
CA SER A 40 -13.14 -2.93 4.27
C SER A 40 -13.78 -4.27 4.65
N THR A 41 -14.14 -4.40 5.92
CA THR A 41 -14.87 -5.57 6.43
C THR A 41 -15.94 -5.11 7.38
N THR A 42 -17.16 -5.60 7.24
CA THR A 42 -18.30 -5.35 8.16
C THR A 42 -18.23 -6.16 9.46
N THR A 43 -17.07 -6.76 9.76
CA THR A 43 -16.88 -7.58 10.95
C THR A 43 -16.36 -6.69 12.05
N GLU A 44 -17.11 -6.64 13.15
CA GLU A 44 -16.71 -5.93 14.36
C GLU A 44 -15.36 -6.45 14.88
N GLY A 45 -14.52 -5.51 15.34
CA GLY A 45 -13.17 -5.78 15.81
C GLY A 45 -12.10 -5.02 15.04
N THR A 46 -10.85 -5.16 15.49
CA THR A 46 -9.72 -4.41 14.93
C THR A 46 -8.76 -5.35 14.23
N ARG A 47 -8.60 -5.16 12.93
CA ARG A 47 -7.60 -5.85 12.12
C ARG A 47 -6.29 -5.09 12.19
N LYS A 48 -5.19 -5.76 12.53
CA LYS A 48 -3.84 -5.16 12.51
C LYS A 48 -3.13 -5.52 11.22
N VAL A 49 -2.87 -4.53 10.37
CA VAL A 49 -2.11 -4.67 9.12
C VAL A 49 -0.70 -4.09 9.29
N LYS A 50 0.32 -4.77 8.77
CA LYS A 50 1.70 -4.28 8.76
C LYS A 50 2.54 -4.93 7.67
N ASN A 51 3.75 -4.41 7.48
CA ASN A 51 4.75 -4.94 6.56
C ASN A 51 4.21 -5.05 5.13
N ILE A 52 3.63 -3.96 4.62
CA ILE A 52 3.10 -3.92 3.26
C ILE A 52 4.29 -3.83 2.31
N THR A 53 4.43 -4.79 1.41
CA THR A 53 5.42 -4.77 0.34
C THR A 53 4.68 -4.75 -0.98
N VAL A 54 5.10 -3.86 -1.87
CA VAL A 54 4.58 -3.77 -3.24
C VAL A 54 5.73 -4.06 -4.18
N SER A 55 5.50 -4.98 -5.11
CA SER A 55 6.33 -5.18 -6.29
C SER A 55 5.55 -4.65 -7.47
N ALA A 56 6.18 -3.85 -8.33
CA ALA A 56 5.52 -3.27 -9.49
C ALA A 56 6.29 -3.56 -10.77
N THR A 57 5.57 -3.59 -11.88
CA THR A 57 6.11 -3.52 -13.23
C THR A 57 5.30 -2.48 -13.98
N ILE A 58 6.01 -1.63 -14.71
CA ILE A 58 5.45 -0.45 -15.37
C ILE A 58 5.77 -0.59 -16.84
N GLY A 59 4.77 -0.44 -17.69
CA GLY A 59 4.95 -0.44 -19.13
C GLY A 59 4.55 0.90 -19.73
N PRO A 60 5.16 1.35 -20.85
CA PRO A 60 6.43 0.89 -21.43
C PRO A 60 7.66 1.34 -20.59
N PRO A 61 8.87 0.78 -20.83
CA PRO A 61 10.07 1.03 -20.01
C PRO A 61 10.57 2.49 -20.01
N GLU A 62 10.18 3.29 -21.01
CA GLU A 62 10.47 4.73 -21.12
C GLU A 62 9.37 5.61 -20.47
N ALA A 63 8.59 5.03 -19.57
CA ALA A 63 7.56 5.77 -18.84
C ALA A 63 8.19 6.89 -17.98
N ALA A 64 7.49 8.03 -17.89
CA ALA A 64 7.90 9.09 -16.97
C ALA A 64 7.88 8.60 -15.51
N PRO A 65 8.67 9.20 -14.61
CA PRO A 65 8.63 8.85 -13.18
C PRO A 65 7.22 8.92 -12.61
N LEU A 66 6.91 7.97 -11.72
CA LEU A 66 5.60 7.86 -11.08
C LEU A 66 5.72 8.11 -9.59
N TYR A 67 4.82 8.94 -9.07
CA TYR A 67 4.67 9.17 -7.64
C TYR A 67 3.68 8.17 -7.09
N TRP A 68 3.97 7.60 -5.92
CA TRP A 68 3.08 6.66 -5.26
C TRP A 68 2.95 6.98 -3.78
N ALA A 69 1.80 6.61 -3.21
CA ALA A 69 1.58 6.62 -1.77
C ALA A 69 0.70 5.44 -1.34
N LEU A 70 1.00 4.88 -0.17
CA LEU A 70 0.09 4.01 0.57
C LEU A 70 -0.67 4.87 1.56
N VAL A 71 -2.01 4.84 1.49
CA VAL A 71 -2.87 5.72 2.27
C VAL A 71 -3.89 4.90 3.05
N TYR A 72 -4.02 5.20 4.34
CA TYR A 72 -5.09 4.73 5.19
C TYR A 72 -6.35 5.57 4.97
N VAL A 73 -7.49 4.93 4.76
CA VAL A 73 -8.76 5.61 4.51
C VAL A 73 -9.76 5.20 5.59
N PRO A 74 -10.16 6.13 6.48
CA PRO A 74 -11.23 5.89 7.45
C PRO A 74 -12.56 5.53 6.78
N GLU A 75 -13.40 4.79 7.50
CA GLU A 75 -14.80 4.57 7.10
C GLU A 75 -15.51 5.89 6.74
N GLY A 76 -16.34 5.85 5.70
CA GLY A 76 -17.14 7.00 5.24
C GLY A 76 -16.35 8.05 4.47
N THR A 77 -15.04 7.87 4.28
CA THR A 77 -14.20 8.77 3.48
C THR A 77 -13.69 8.10 2.20
N SER A 78 -13.25 8.91 1.24
CA SER A 78 -12.63 8.45 0.00
C SER A 78 -11.19 8.95 -0.10
N PRO A 79 -10.28 8.17 -0.70
CA PRO A 79 -8.92 8.65 -0.93
C PRO A 79 -8.92 9.83 -1.91
N GLY A 80 -8.18 10.88 -1.57
CA GLY A 80 -7.91 12.02 -2.44
C GLY A 80 -6.91 11.71 -3.56
N GLY A 81 -6.56 12.73 -4.34
CA GLY A 81 -5.49 12.66 -5.34
C GLY A 81 -4.11 12.94 -4.75
N LEU A 82 -3.06 12.53 -5.46
CA LEU A 82 -1.67 12.93 -5.14
C LEU A 82 -1.39 14.31 -5.73
N ASN A 83 -0.86 15.24 -4.94
CA ASN A 83 -0.41 16.54 -5.39
C ASN A 83 1.04 16.45 -5.86
N ILE A 84 1.32 16.84 -7.10
CA ILE A 84 2.67 16.86 -7.66
C ILE A 84 3.01 18.30 -8.04
N ALA A 85 4.11 18.83 -7.52
CA ALA A 85 4.61 20.14 -7.94
C ALA A 85 5.14 20.05 -9.39
N THR A 86 4.60 20.88 -10.28
CA THR A 86 4.99 20.92 -11.71
C THR A 86 6.04 21.99 -12.01
N THR A 87 6.31 22.89 -11.05
CA THR A 87 7.26 24.00 -11.20
C THR A 87 8.54 23.71 -10.43
N ALA A 88 9.70 23.89 -11.08
CA ALA A 88 10.99 23.70 -10.43
C ALA A 88 11.13 24.60 -9.18
N GLY A 89 11.62 24.03 -8.08
CA GLY A 89 11.81 24.76 -6.81
C GLY A 89 10.56 24.92 -5.95
N GLN A 90 9.38 24.47 -6.41
CA GLN A 90 8.17 24.40 -5.58
C GLN A 90 8.12 23.10 -4.77
N SER A 91 7.70 23.21 -3.52
CA SER A 91 7.44 22.07 -2.63
C SER A 91 5.97 22.09 -2.22
N THR A 92 5.30 20.94 -2.32
CA THR A 92 3.91 20.77 -1.90
C THR A 92 3.75 19.45 -1.17
N GLY A 93 2.80 19.37 -0.23
CA GLY A 93 2.46 18.12 0.45
C GLY A 93 1.87 17.12 -0.55
N LEU A 94 2.44 15.92 -0.61
CA LEU A 94 2.05 14.89 -1.60
C LEU A 94 0.58 14.48 -1.48
N TYR A 95 0.02 14.45 -0.28
CA TYR A 95 -1.34 14.01 -0.03
C TYR A 95 -1.89 14.69 1.22
N GLU A 96 -3.17 15.06 1.21
CA GLU A 96 -3.85 15.67 2.36
C GLU A 96 -5.14 14.91 2.72
N PRO A 97 -5.39 14.61 4.02
CA PRO A 97 -4.52 14.88 5.16
C PRO A 97 -3.26 13.99 5.20
N ASN A 98 -2.08 14.60 5.43
CA ASN A 98 -0.81 13.86 5.45
C ASN A 98 -0.74 12.75 6.53
N GLN A 99 -1.49 12.86 7.62
CA GLN A 99 -1.55 11.85 8.69
C GLN A 99 -2.02 10.46 8.24
N PHE A 100 -2.69 10.39 7.09
CA PHE A 100 -3.18 9.16 6.49
C PHE A 100 -2.15 8.47 5.59
N VAL A 101 -1.06 9.14 5.24
CA VAL A 101 0.03 8.55 4.46
C VAL A 101 0.81 7.56 5.33
N MET A 102 0.91 6.33 4.87
CA MET A 102 1.67 5.26 5.52
C MET A 102 3.09 5.14 4.97
N ASN A 103 3.25 5.40 3.67
CA ASN A 103 4.53 5.50 2.98
C ASN A 103 4.30 6.15 1.62
N CYS A 104 5.34 6.73 1.04
CA CYS A 104 5.30 7.32 -0.29
C CYS A 104 6.68 7.35 -0.94
N GLY A 105 6.71 7.59 -2.25
CA GLY A 105 7.97 7.76 -2.96
C GLY A 105 7.77 8.00 -4.45
N VAL A 106 8.88 7.94 -5.18
CA VAL A 106 8.93 8.01 -6.64
C VAL A 106 9.47 6.70 -7.18
N ILE A 107 8.92 6.25 -8.30
CA ILE A 107 9.38 5.11 -9.06
C ILE A 107 9.99 5.64 -10.35
N ASP A 108 11.21 5.19 -10.63
CA ASP A 108 11.84 5.28 -11.94
C ASP A 108 11.55 3.98 -12.71
N PRO A 109 10.78 4.04 -13.82
CA PRO A 109 10.44 2.86 -14.62
C PRO A 109 11.65 2.15 -15.24
N SER A 110 12.78 2.86 -15.40
CA SER A 110 14.01 2.29 -15.94
C SER A 110 14.85 1.54 -14.89
N ALA A 111 14.56 1.74 -13.59
CA ALA A 111 15.35 1.23 -12.48
C ALA A 111 14.98 -0.21 -12.10
N GLY A 112 15.26 -1.18 -12.98
CA GLY A 112 15.21 -2.62 -12.67
C GLY A 112 13.91 -3.10 -11.98
N PRO A 113 13.97 -4.17 -11.17
CA PRO A 113 12.79 -4.64 -10.44
C PRO A 113 12.32 -3.64 -9.38
N ILE A 114 11.15 -3.04 -9.59
CA ILE A 114 10.58 -2.04 -8.67
C ILE A 114 9.96 -2.76 -7.47
N ARG A 115 10.52 -2.52 -6.28
CA ARG A 115 9.97 -3.02 -5.01
C ARG A 115 10.10 -1.95 -3.93
N PHE A 116 9.00 -1.71 -3.22
CA PHE A 116 8.97 -0.81 -2.07
C PHE A 116 8.22 -1.46 -0.90
N TRP A 117 8.54 -1.00 0.31
CA TRP A 117 8.06 -1.59 1.56
C TRP A 117 7.72 -0.51 2.57
N SER A 118 6.58 -0.67 3.25
CA SER A 118 6.19 0.13 4.41
C SER A 118 6.28 -0.72 5.70
N PRO A 119 7.11 -0.30 6.68
CA PRO A 119 7.15 -0.93 8.00
C PRO A 119 5.93 -0.56 8.87
N LEU A 120 5.19 0.49 8.50
CA LEU A 120 4.15 1.05 9.36
C LEU A 120 3.03 0.04 9.58
N ALA A 121 2.60 -0.08 10.83
CA ALA A 121 1.44 -0.86 11.21
C ALA A 121 0.23 0.05 11.41
N ARG A 122 -0.95 -0.38 10.95
CA ARG A 122 -2.22 0.29 11.23
C ARG A 122 -3.23 -0.69 11.80
N ASN A 123 -4.01 -0.18 12.73
CA ASN A 123 -5.24 -0.81 13.18
C ASN A 123 -6.34 -0.34 12.23
N LEU A 124 -7.06 -1.29 11.64
CA LEU A 124 -8.23 -1.04 10.79
C LEU A 124 -9.45 -1.54 11.56
N ASN A 125 -10.40 -0.65 11.82
CA ASN A 125 -11.71 -1.03 12.34
C ASN A 125 -12.61 -1.51 11.19
N ASP A 126 -13.90 -1.66 11.48
CA ASP A 126 -14.93 -1.81 10.44
C ASP A 126 -14.85 -0.62 9.46
N GLY A 127 -15.12 -0.87 8.18
CA GLY A 127 -15.16 0.18 7.16
C GLY A 127 -13.80 0.73 6.71
N ASP A 128 -12.76 0.64 7.53
CA ASP A 128 -11.42 1.15 7.25
C ASP A 128 -10.69 0.35 6.16
N ARG A 129 -9.94 1.08 5.32
CA ARG A 129 -9.29 0.55 4.11
C ARG A 129 -7.87 1.07 3.97
N ILE A 130 -7.09 0.41 3.12
CA ILE A 130 -5.78 0.91 2.68
C ILE A 130 -5.74 0.92 1.16
N TYR A 131 -5.35 2.06 0.59
CA TYR A 131 -5.20 2.26 -0.85
C TYR A 131 -3.75 2.45 -1.26
N LEU A 132 -3.42 1.99 -2.46
CA LEU A 132 -2.24 2.38 -3.21
C LEU A 132 -2.68 3.43 -4.22
N LEU A 133 -2.10 4.61 -4.11
CA LEU A 133 -2.30 5.72 -5.03
C LEU A 133 -1.06 5.83 -5.93
N ILE A 134 -1.27 6.02 -7.23
CA ILE A 134 -0.19 6.26 -8.19
C ILE A 134 -0.60 7.39 -9.12
N ARG A 135 0.33 8.32 -9.41
CA ARG A 135 0.14 9.40 -10.37
C ARG A 135 1.43 9.66 -11.13
N HIS A 136 1.31 10.06 -12.40
CA HIS A 136 2.43 10.50 -13.23
C HIS A 136 2.07 11.78 -13.99
N LEU A 137 3.09 12.43 -14.55
CA LEU A 137 2.94 13.62 -15.39
C LEU A 137 3.11 13.36 -16.90
N ALA A 138 3.36 12.09 -17.30
CA ALA A 138 3.39 11.72 -18.72
C ALA A 138 2.06 12.04 -19.42
N THR A 139 2.13 12.31 -20.73
CA THR A 139 0.98 12.60 -21.60
C THR A 139 0.25 11.35 -22.10
N VAL A 140 0.77 10.16 -21.78
CA VAL A 140 0.21 8.85 -22.17
C VAL A 140 -0.31 8.11 -20.96
N THR A 141 -1.28 7.22 -21.17
CA THR A 141 -1.74 6.29 -20.13
C THR A 141 -0.69 5.19 -19.92
N ILE A 142 -0.38 4.89 -18.66
CA ILE A 142 0.67 3.95 -18.27
C ILE A 142 0.04 2.71 -17.62
N PRO A 143 0.13 1.52 -18.24
CA PRO A 143 -0.28 0.27 -17.61
C PRO A 143 0.68 -0.11 -16.48
N ILE A 144 0.10 -0.43 -15.33
CA ILE A 144 0.83 -0.81 -14.12
C ILE A 144 0.32 -2.17 -13.64
N ARG A 145 1.26 -3.06 -13.36
CA ARG A 145 0.99 -4.36 -12.72
C ARG A 145 1.68 -4.39 -11.38
N THR A 146 0.93 -4.66 -10.32
CA THR A 146 1.47 -4.72 -8.96
C THR A 146 1.12 -6.04 -8.30
N LEU A 147 2.04 -6.52 -7.48
CA LEU A 147 1.79 -7.57 -6.49
C LEU A 147 2.02 -6.96 -5.12
N ILE A 148 0.99 -7.04 -4.28
CA ILE A 148 1.02 -6.50 -2.94
C ILE A 148 0.91 -7.63 -1.94
N ARG A 149 1.82 -7.62 -0.97
CA ARG A 149 1.88 -8.57 0.13
C ARG A 149 1.82 -7.82 1.45
N TYR A 150 1.06 -8.31 2.40
CA TYR A 150 1.00 -7.73 3.74
C TYR A 150 0.72 -8.78 4.80
N ALA A 151 1.06 -8.48 6.06
CA ALA A 151 0.70 -9.30 7.20
C ALA A 151 -0.56 -8.72 7.86
N ILE A 152 -1.52 -9.58 8.19
CA ILE A 152 -2.78 -9.20 8.85
C ILE A 152 -3.08 -10.12 10.04
N ALA A 153 -3.54 -9.53 11.13
CA ALA A 153 -4.12 -10.21 12.28
C ALA A 153 -5.55 -9.71 12.50
N TYR A 154 -6.44 -10.58 12.94
CA TYR A 154 -7.82 -10.31 13.30
C TYR A 154 -7.98 -10.45 14.82
#